data_AF-A0A7Y5D3K7-F1
#
_entry.id   AF-A0A7Y5D3K7-F1
#
_cell.length_a   1.000
_cell.length_b   1.000
_cell.length_c   1.000
_cell.angle_alpha   90.00
_cell.angle_beta   90.00
_cell.angle_gamma   90.00
#
_symmetry.space_group_name_H-M   'P 1'
#
loop_
_entity.id
_entity.type
_entity.pdbx_description
1 polymer ?
#
loop_
_entity_poly.entity_id
_entity_poly.type
_entity_poly.pdbx_seq_one_letter_code
_entity_poly.pdbx_strand_id
1 'polypeptide(L)'
;MSTNPFPTLKIILLKLLELILVVGYIVFEEIIWNTFAKPIFTYLKNLALLDALKQTFLDMNRYLLVSIFVVILAIAEYMGILSVITIAQNQVVLGTFIYALKIPIASFTFWLFELTKPQLMTFGWLKVSYETLMKLIDRLVNSAIYLNIKATVQAAKQRLRQLAVRLKNSVMFKPFVAGYRLFKSSILKQHNSH
;
A
#
# COMPACT_ATOMS: atom_id res chain seq x y z
N MET A 1 -25.22 -12.06 -41.78
CA MET A 1 -24.25 -12.20 -40.66
C MET A 1 -24.67 -11.23 -39.57
N SER A 2 -25.40 -11.70 -38.55
CA SER A 2 -25.95 -10.85 -37.49
C SER A 2 -24.87 -10.60 -36.43
N THR A 3 -24.31 -9.40 -36.41
CA THR A 3 -23.50 -8.91 -35.29
C THR A 3 -24.47 -8.47 -34.19
N ASN A 4 -24.63 -9.29 -33.15
CA ASN A 4 -25.40 -8.88 -31.97
C ASN A 4 -24.81 -7.58 -31.39
N PRO A 5 -25.56 -6.47 -31.35
CA PRO A 5 -25.06 -5.16 -30.91
C PRO A 5 -24.94 -5.03 -29.39
N PHE A 6 -25.42 -6.02 -28.63
CA PHE A 6 -25.40 -6.00 -27.17
C PHE A 6 -24.27 -6.87 -26.62
N PRO A 7 -23.34 -6.30 -25.83
CA PRO A 7 -22.36 -7.12 -25.13
C PRO A 7 -23.08 -8.06 -24.17
N THR A 8 -22.78 -9.35 -24.27
CA THR A 8 -23.36 -10.36 -23.36
C THR A 8 -23.11 -9.99 -21.90
N LEU A 9 -24.06 -10.30 -21.00
CA LEU A 9 -23.98 -10.02 -19.56
C LEU A 9 -22.61 -10.40 -18.95
N LYS A 10 -22.02 -11.52 -19.39
CA LYS A 10 -20.69 -11.99 -18.99
C LYS A 10 -19.59 -10.96 -19.25
N ILE A 11 -19.61 -10.30 -20.42
CA ILE A 11 -18.61 -9.27 -20.79
C ILE A 11 -18.75 -8.04 -19.90
N ILE A 12 -19.97 -7.64 -19.58
CA ILE A 12 -20.23 -6.49 -18.70
C ILE A 12 -19.71 -6.78 -17.30
N LEU A 13 -20.02 -7.96 -16.74
CA LEU A 13 -19.55 -8.38 -15.42
C LEU A 13 -18.02 -8.46 -15.35
N LEU A 14 -17.37 -9.01 -16.39
CA LEU A 14 -15.91 -9.07 -16.47
C LEU A 14 -15.28 -7.67 -16.49
N LYS A 15 -15.84 -6.73 -17.27
CA LYS A 15 -15.36 -5.34 -17.31
C LYS A 15 -15.57 -4.60 -15.99
N LEU A 16 -16.69 -4.84 -15.30
CA LEU A 16 -16.94 -4.25 -13.98
C LEU A 16 -15.96 -4.80 -12.94
N LEU A 17 -15.70 -6.11 -12.96
CA LEU A 17 -14.70 -6.71 -12.08
C LEU A 17 -13.30 -6.17 -12.37
N GLU A 18 -12.91 -6.06 -13.64
CA GLU A 18 -11.63 -5.46 -14.06
C GLU A 18 -11.52 -4.02 -13.55
N LEU A 19 -12.58 -3.22 -13.67
CA LEU A 19 -12.61 -1.85 -13.14
C LEU A 19 -12.40 -1.81 -11.63
N ILE A 20 -13.11 -2.65 -10.87
CA ILE A 20 -12.97 -2.72 -9.41
C ILE A 20 -11.55 -3.12 -9.02
N LEU A 21 -10.97 -4.11 -9.71
CA LEU A 21 -9.61 -4.56 -9.48
C LEU A 21 -8.59 -3.46 -9.82
N VAL A 22 -8.76 -2.75 -10.94
CA VAL A 22 -7.89 -1.64 -11.34
C VAL A 22 -7.91 -0.52 -10.32
N VAL A 23 -9.10 -0.09 -9.89
CA VAL A 23 -9.24 0.97 -8.88
C VAL A 23 -8.64 0.52 -7.56
N GLY A 24 -8.95 -0.71 -7.12
CA GLY A 24 -8.38 -1.29 -5.90
C GLY A 24 -6.85 -1.37 -5.94
N TYR A 25 -6.28 -1.79 -7.07
CA TYR A 25 -4.83 -1.84 -7.27
C TYR A 25 -4.19 -0.45 -7.27
N ILE A 26 -4.79 0.55 -7.93
CA ILE A 26 -4.27 1.94 -7.93
C ILE A 26 -4.32 2.53 -6.52
N VAL A 27 -5.41 2.32 -5.78
CA VAL A 27 -5.54 2.76 -4.39
C VAL A 27 -4.48 2.08 -3.52
N PHE A 28 -4.28 0.77 -3.70
CA PHE A 28 -3.23 0.03 -3.01
C PHE A 28 -1.83 0.58 -3.35
N GLU A 29 -1.51 0.80 -4.62
CA GLU A 29 -0.19 1.28 -5.04
C GLU A 29 0.09 2.72 -4.57
N GLU A 30 -0.89 3.62 -4.68
CA GLU A 30 -0.69 5.01 -4.29
C GLU A 30 -0.76 5.22 -2.77
N ILE A 31 -1.73 4.60 -2.09
CA ILE A 31 -1.92 4.79 -0.66
C ILE A 31 -1.02 3.85 0.11
N ILE A 32 -1.20 2.54 -0.02
CA ILE A 32 -0.52 1.56 0.83
C ILE A 32 0.96 1.50 0.47
N TRP A 33 1.28 1.33 -0.81
CA TRP A 33 2.67 1.15 -1.23
C TRP A 33 3.48 2.44 -1.09
N ASN A 34 3.07 3.55 -1.72
CA ASN A 34 3.86 4.77 -1.69
C ASN A 34 3.86 5.50 -0.33
N THR A 35 2.78 5.43 0.45
CA THR A 35 2.69 6.15 1.74
C THR A 35 3.27 5.35 2.90
N PHE A 36 3.03 4.03 2.96
CA PHE A 36 3.39 3.22 4.12
C PHE A 36 4.44 2.15 3.81
N ALA A 37 4.22 1.32 2.80
CA ALA A 37 5.07 0.16 2.55
C ALA A 37 6.48 0.59 2.13
N LYS A 38 6.62 1.52 1.19
CA LYS A 38 7.93 2.00 0.70
C LYS A 38 8.81 2.61 1.80
N PRO A 39 8.34 3.55 2.65
CA PRO A 39 9.18 4.07 3.73
C PRO A 39 9.53 2.99 4.76
N ILE A 40 8.58 2.15 5.17
CA ILE A 40 8.84 1.05 6.12
C ILE A 40 9.84 0.07 5.52
N PHE A 41 9.67 -0.33 4.26
CA PHE A 41 10.55 -1.24 3.54
C PHE A 41 11.96 -0.69 3.39
N THR A 42 12.10 0.60 3.06
CA THR A 42 13.40 1.26 2.96
C THR A 42 14.07 1.34 4.33
N TYR A 43 13.30 1.66 5.37
CA TYR A 43 13.77 1.66 6.75
C TYR A 43 14.26 0.26 7.18
N LEU A 44 13.47 -0.79 6.92
CA LEU A 44 13.84 -2.18 7.17
C LEU A 44 15.13 -2.56 6.43
N LYS A 45 15.28 -2.20 5.15
CA LYS A 45 16.51 -2.53 4.40
C LYS A 45 17.79 -1.96 5.03
N ASN A 46 17.69 -0.80 5.68
CA ASN A 46 18.82 -0.04 6.25
C ASN A 46 19.09 -0.35 7.74
N LEU A 47 18.32 -1.24 8.37
CA LEU A 47 18.53 -1.60 9.77
C LEU A 47 19.69 -2.60 9.91
N ALA A 48 20.72 -2.23 10.67
CA ALA A 48 21.86 -3.11 10.95
C ALA A 48 21.46 -4.43 11.63
N LEU A 49 20.40 -4.42 12.45
CA LEU A 49 19.84 -5.63 13.07
C LEU A 49 19.36 -6.64 12.01
N LEU A 50 18.88 -6.13 10.86
CA LEU A 50 18.42 -6.98 9.77
C LEU A 50 19.58 -7.58 8.97
N ASP A 51 20.80 -7.07 9.06
CA ASP A 51 21.95 -7.67 8.36
C ASP A 51 22.33 -9.04 8.93
N ALA A 52 22.30 -9.19 10.25
CA ALA A 52 22.47 -10.49 10.90
C ALA A 52 21.32 -11.44 10.52
N LEU A 53 20.08 -10.95 10.56
CA LEU A 53 18.91 -11.74 10.17
C LEU A 53 18.93 -12.13 8.68
N LYS A 54 19.45 -11.26 7.79
CA LYS A 54 19.57 -11.54 6.35
C LYS A 54 20.37 -12.83 6.14
N GLN A 55 21.56 -12.92 6.74
CA GLN A 55 22.40 -14.11 6.60
C GLN A 55 21.72 -15.34 7.20
N THR A 56 21.12 -15.21 8.39
CA THR A 56 20.37 -16.31 9.01
C THR A 56 19.26 -16.85 8.10
N PHE A 57 18.50 -15.98 7.42
CA PHE A 57 17.44 -16.41 6.50
C PHE A 57 18.00 -17.01 5.20
N LEU A 58 19.13 -16.51 4.69
CA LEU A 58 19.77 -17.04 3.48
C LEU A 58 20.42 -18.41 3.73
N ASP A 59 20.96 -18.66 4.92
CA ASP A 59 21.55 -19.95 5.27
C ASP A 59 20.51 -20.98 5.77
N MET A 60 19.26 -20.55 5.91
CA MET A 60 18.19 -21.39 6.43
C MET A 60 17.75 -22.47 5.45
N ASN A 61 17.32 -23.61 5.98
CA ASN A 61 16.67 -24.64 5.18
C ASN A 61 15.37 -24.10 4.53
N ARG A 62 15.22 -24.32 3.22
CA ARG A 62 14.04 -23.90 2.44
C ARG A 62 12.68 -24.30 3.06
N TYR A 63 12.59 -25.47 3.73
CA TYR A 63 11.35 -25.93 4.36
C TYR A 63 11.01 -25.14 5.62
N LEU A 64 12.02 -24.76 6.41
CA LEU A 64 11.83 -23.90 7.57
C LEU A 64 11.45 -22.49 7.12
N LEU A 65 12.12 -21.98 6.08
CA LEU A 65 11.84 -20.67 5.52
C LEU A 65 10.40 -20.54 5.02
N VAL A 66 9.90 -21.49 4.22
CA VAL A 66 8.52 -21.44 3.73
C VAL A 66 7.53 -21.55 4.90
N SER A 67 7.86 -22.30 5.95
CA SER A 67 7.02 -22.40 7.14
C SER A 67 6.93 -21.06 7.88
N ILE A 68 8.07 -20.39 8.11
CA ILE A 68 8.10 -19.04 8.69
C ILE A 68 7.29 -18.07 7.84
N PHE A 69 7.49 -18.10 6.52
CA PHE A 69 6.76 -17.23 5.59
C PHE A 69 5.24 -17.43 5.69
N VAL A 70 4.77 -18.68 5.69
CA VAL A 70 3.35 -19.02 5.85
C VAL A 70 2.82 -18.59 7.22
N VAL A 71 3.58 -18.78 8.30
CA VAL A 71 3.18 -18.36 9.64
C VAL A 71 3.01 -16.84 9.75
N ILE A 72 3.97 -16.07 9.22
CA ILE A 72 3.87 -14.60 9.24
C ILE A 72 2.66 -14.14 8.41
N LEU A 73 2.41 -14.75 7.24
CA LEU A 73 1.21 -14.47 6.45
C LEU A 73 -0.07 -14.82 7.21
N ALA A 74 -0.12 -15.97 7.87
CA ALA A 74 -1.28 -16.39 8.66
C ALA A 74 -1.57 -15.40 9.80
N ILE A 75 -0.54 -14.90 10.49
CA ILE A 75 -0.67 -13.85 11.51
C ILE A 75 -1.24 -12.56 10.89
N ALA A 76 -0.71 -12.13 9.74
CA ALA A 76 -1.20 -10.92 9.07
C ALA A 76 -2.67 -11.06 8.64
N GLU A 77 -3.09 -12.22 8.14
CA GLU A 77 -4.49 -12.47 7.79
C GLU A 77 -5.40 -12.58 9.02
N TYR A 78 -4.93 -13.24 10.07
CA TYR A 78 -5.64 -13.30 11.34
C TYR A 78 -5.89 -11.90 11.92
N MET A 79 -4.89 -11.01 11.89
CA MET A 79 -5.06 -9.62 12.30
C MET A 79 -6.06 -8.87 11.42
N GLY A 80 -6.09 -9.15 10.12
CA GLY A 80 -7.10 -8.62 9.20
C GLY A 80 -8.52 -9.01 9.62
N ILE A 81 -8.74 -10.31 9.86
CA ILE A 81 -10.04 -10.82 10.30
C ILE A 81 -10.42 -10.24 11.66
N LEU A 82 -9.49 -10.23 12.61
CA LEU A 82 -9.73 -9.65 13.94
C LEU A 82 -10.13 -8.18 13.86
N SER A 83 -9.45 -7.38 13.04
CA SER A 83 -9.78 -5.96 12.90
C SER A 83 -11.23 -5.74 12.46
N VAL A 84 -11.72 -6.55 11.51
CA VAL A 84 -13.09 -6.48 11.02
C VAL A 84 -14.08 -6.90 12.12
N ILE A 85 -13.80 -7.99 12.84
CA ILE A 85 -14.63 -8.45 13.96
C ILE A 85 -14.71 -7.36 15.05
N THR A 86 -13.58 -6.77 15.43
CA THR A 86 -13.52 -5.72 16.45
C THR A 86 -14.28 -4.45 16.03
N ILE A 87 -14.21 -4.07 14.74
CA ILE A 87 -15.02 -2.97 14.20
C ILE A 87 -16.51 -3.32 14.25
N ALA A 88 -16.88 -4.56 13.89
CA ALA A 88 -18.27 -5.01 13.96
C ALA A 88 -18.82 -5.02 15.40
N GLN A 89 -17.95 -5.19 16.40
CA GLN A 89 -18.26 -5.05 17.83
C GLN A 89 -18.27 -3.59 18.31
N ASN A 90 -18.36 -2.62 17.41
CA ASN A 90 -18.39 -1.18 17.68
C ASN A 90 -17.10 -0.60 18.29
N GLN A 91 -16.00 -1.36 18.30
CA GLN A 91 -14.69 -0.90 18.78
C GLN A 91 -13.83 -0.40 17.62
N VAL A 92 -14.30 0.67 16.96
CA VAL A 92 -13.72 1.15 15.69
C VAL A 92 -12.26 1.56 15.84
N VAL A 93 -11.89 2.24 16.94
CA VAL A 93 -10.52 2.69 17.19
C VAL A 93 -9.57 1.51 17.31
N LEU A 94 -9.93 0.51 18.12
CA LEU A 94 -9.10 -0.67 18.34
C LEU A 94 -8.95 -1.50 17.06
N GLY A 95 -10.05 -1.74 16.35
CA GLY A 95 -10.01 -2.49 15.10
C GLY A 95 -9.18 -1.77 14.02
N THR A 96 -9.30 -0.45 13.92
CA THR A 96 -8.45 0.35 13.01
C THR A 96 -6.98 0.25 13.38
N PHE A 97 -6.65 0.28 14.67
CA PHE A 97 -5.28 0.12 15.16
C PHE A 97 -4.71 -1.27 14.82
N ILE A 98 -5.48 -2.34 15.02
CA ILE A 98 -5.11 -3.71 14.64
C ILE A 98 -4.85 -3.79 13.13
N TYR A 99 -5.72 -3.18 12.31
CA TYR A 99 -5.54 -3.15 10.86
C TYR A 99 -4.28 -2.37 10.45
N ALA A 100 -3.99 -1.25 11.12
CA ALA A 100 -2.77 -0.48 10.87
C ALA A 100 -1.50 -1.28 11.20
N LEU A 101 -1.52 -2.09 12.27
CA LEU A 101 -0.40 -2.98 12.63
C LEU A 101 -0.16 -4.10 11.62
N LYS A 102 -1.16 -4.49 10.82
CA LYS A 102 -0.96 -5.46 9.72
C LYS A 102 0.03 -4.93 8.67
N ILE A 103 0.05 -3.61 8.44
CA ILE A 103 0.86 -2.97 7.37
C ILE A 103 2.38 -3.20 7.55
N PRO A 104 3.00 -2.95 8.72
CA PRO A 104 4.43 -3.24 8.91
C PRO A 104 4.75 -4.74 8.81
N ILE A 105 3.85 -5.62 9.28
CA ILE A 105 4.03 -7.09 9.16
C ILE A 105 4.02 -7.50 7.69
N ALA A 106 3.09 -6.98 6.88
CA ALA A 106 3.06 -7.22 5.44
C ALA A 106 4.33 -6.68 4.75
N SER A 107 4.81 -5.51 5.16
CA SER A 107 6.05 -4.90 4.64
C SER A 107 7.28 -5.77 4.95
N PHE A 108 7.37 -6.30 6.18
CA PHE A 108 8.41 -7.25 6.58
C PHE A 108 8.32 -8.56 5.79
N THR A 109 7.11 -9.06 5.57
CA THR A 109 6.85 -10.27 4.78
C THR A 109 7.32 -10.10 3.34
N PHE A 110 7.03 -8.95 2.71
CA PHE A 110 7.51 -8.64 1.36
C PHE A 110 9.03 -8.54 1.30
N TRP A 111 9.65 -7.91 2.30
CA TRP A 111 11.10 -7.84 2.41
C TRP A 111 11.74 -9.23 2.53
N LEU A 112 11.21 -10.08 3.40
CA LEU A 112 11.68 -11.46 3.59
C LEU A 112 11.51 -12.28 2.30
N PHE A 113 10.36 -12.13 1.64
CA PHE A 113 10.08 -12.78 0.37
C PHE A 113 11.05 -12.36 -0.72
N GLU A 114 11.34 -11.06 -0.86
CA GLU A 114 12.29 -10.55 -1.85
C GLU A 114 13.69 -11.09 -1.60
N LEU A 115 14.15 -11.05 -0.34
CA LEU A 115 15.45 -11.55 0.08
C LEU A 115 15.63 -13.04 -0.25
N THR A 116 14.62 -13.84 0.06
CA THR A 116 14.69 -15.31 -0.01
C THR A 116 13.98 -15.91 -1.20
N LYS A 117 13.59 -15.06 -2.17
CA LYS A 117 12.89 -15.44 -3.39
C LYS A 117 13.54 -16.63 -4.11
N PRO A 118 14.87 -16.70 -4.31
CA PRO A 118 15.48 -17.82 -5.02
C PRO A 118 15.20 -19.17 -4.35
N GLN A 119 15.15 -19.21 -3.02
CA GLN A 119 14.91 -20.42 -2.23
C GLN A 119 13.42 -20.78 -2.22
N LEU A 120 12.55 -19.79 -2.05
CA LEU A 120 11.09 -19.99 -2.06
C LEU A 120 10.59 -20.45 -3.43
N MET A 121 11.18 -19.94 -4.52
CA MET A 121 10.82 -20.35 -5.89
C MET A 121 11.23 -21.78 -6.24
N THR A 122 11.97 -22.49 -5.37
CA THR A 122 12.24 -23.93 -5.55
C THR A 122 10.99 -24.79 -5.32
N PHE A 123 10.01 -24.28 -4.56
CA PHE A 123 8.74 -24.98 -4.36
C PHE A 123 7.82 -24.75 -5.57
N GLY A 124 7.53 -25.83 -6.31
CA GLY A 124 6.75 -25.76 -7.55
C GLY A 124 5.40 -25.09 -7.41
N TRP A 125 4.63 -25.42 -6.36
CA TRP A 125 3.32 -24.82 -6.11
C TRP A 125 3.43 -23.30 -5.82
N LEU A 126 4.43 -22.89 -5.04
CA LEU A 126 4.63 -21.49 -4.68
C LEU A 126 5.08 -20.67 -5.90
N LYS A 127 5.95 -21.25 -6.72
CA LYS A 127 6.38 -20.68 -7.99
C LYS A 127 5.20 -20.47 -8.95
N VAL A 128 4.36 -21.49 -9.14
CA VAL A 128 3.18 -21.40 -10.02
C VAL A 128 2.21 -20.32 -9.52
N SER A 129 1.94 -20.28 -8.22
CA SER A 129 1.10 -19.24 -7.62
C SER A 129 1.66 -17.83 -7.84
N TYR A 130 2.97 -17.66 -7.61
CA TYR A 130 3.64 -16.37 -7.83
C TYR A 130 3.60 -15.93 -9.29
N GLU A 131 3.96 -16.81 -10.23
CA GLU A 131 3.95 -16.48 -11.67
C GLU A 131 2.54 -16.17 -12.17
N THR A 132 1.54 -16.91 -11.68
CA THR A 132 0.13 -16.64 -12.01
C THR A 132 -0.30 -15.27 -11.51
N LEU A 133 0.04 -14.94 -10.25
CA LEU A 133 -0.25 -13.63 -9.67
C LEU A 133 0.43 -12.50 -10.45
N MET A 134 1.70 -12.64 -10.80
CA MET A 134 2.42 -11.63 -11.58
C MET A 134 1.79 -11.44 -12.96
N LYS A 135 1.41 -12.52 -13.66
CA LYS A 135 0.70 -12.42 -14.95
C LYS A 135 -0.64 -11.69 -14.81
N LEU A 136 -1.37 -11.89 -13.72
CA LEU A 136 -2.62 -11.18 -13.45
C LEU A 136 -2.37 -9.68 -13.21
N ILE A 137 -1.36 -9.35 -12.40
CA ILE A 137 -0.95 -7.95 -12.15
C ILE A 137 -0.52 -7.29 -13.47
N ASP A 138 0.31 -7.96 -14.27
CA ASP A 138 0.79 -7.42 -15.55
C ASP A 138 -0.37 -7.16 -16.51
N ARG A 139 -1.35 -8.06 -16.57
CA ARG A 139 -2.57 -7.84 -17.37
C ARG A 139 -3.37 -6.64 -16.88
N LEU A 140 -3.50 -6.50 -15.56
CA LEU A 140 -4.23 -5.40 -14.94
C LEU A 140 -3.54 -4.06 -15.19
N VAL A 141 -2.22 -3.97 -15.01
CA VAL A 141 -1.42 -2.75 -15.19
C VAL A 141 -1.31 -2.35 -16.66
N ASN A 142 -1.30 -3.31 -17.58
CA ASN A 142 -1.28 -3.03 -19.01
C ASN A 142 -2.68 -2.85 -19.62
N SER A 143 -3.75 -2.95 -18.83
CA SER A 143 -5.10 -2.68 -19.30
C SER A 143 -5.26 -1.21 -19.69
N ALA A 144 -6.05 -0.94 -20.73
CA ALA A 144 -6.39 0.42 -21.13
C ALA A 144 -7.11 1.18 -19.99
N ILE A 145 -7.89 0.46 -19.18
CA ILE A 145 -8.59 1.01 -18.01
C ILE A 145 -7.58 1.54 -16.99
N TYR A 146 -6.56 0.75 -16.64
CA TYR A 146 -5.51 1.18 -15.72
C TYR A 146 -4.75 2.40 -16.22
N LEU A 147 -4.28 2.38 -17.47
CA LEU A 147 -3.49 3.48 -18.03
C LEU A 147 -4.29 4.80 -18.04
N ASN A 148 -5.57 4.75 -18.41
CA ASN A 148 -6.44 5.92 -18.44
C ASN A 148 -6.74 6.47 -17.03
N ILE A 149 -7.05 5.59 -16.06
CA ILE A 149 -7.32 6.01 -14.69
C ILE A 149 -6.05 6.59 -14.06
N LYS A 150 -4.91 5.93 -14.24
CA LYS A 150 -3.62 6.41 -13.71
C LYS A 150 -3.27 7.79 -14.26
N ALA A 151 -3.41 8.01 -15.57
CA ALA A 151 -3.17 9.32 -16.18
C ALA A 151 -4.10 10.40 -15.62
N THR A 152 -5.38 10.08 -15.45
CA THR A 152 -6.39 11.00 -14.89
C THR A 152 -6.06 11.37 -13.44
N VAL A 153 -5.71 10.38 -12.61
CA VAL A 153 -5.32 10.60 -11.21
C VAL A 153 -4.06 11.46 -11.11
N GLN A 154 -3.05 11.21 -11.96
CA GLN A 154 -1.83 12.01 -12.00
C GLN A 154 -2.10 13.46 -12.41
N ALA A 155 -2.93 13.67 -13.45
CA ALA A 155 -3.32 15.01 -13.88
C ALA A 155 -4.09 15.76 -12.78
N ALA A 156 -5.01 15.08 -12.08
CA ALA A 156 -5.74 15.65 -10.94
C ALA A 156 -4.80 16.07 -9.81
N LYS A 157 -3.84 15.20 -9.42
CA LYS A 157 -2.82 15.49 -8.40
C LYS A 157 -1.98 16.72 -8.76
N GLN A 158 -1.59 16.85 -10.02
CA GLN A 158 -0.83 18.01 -10.50
C GLN A 158 -1.66 19.30 -10.43
N ARG A 159 -2.93 19.27 -10.85
CA ARG A 159 -3.84 20.42 -10.75
C ARG A 159 -4.02 20.85 -9.30
N LEU A 160 -4.25 19.91 -8.38
CA LEU A 160 -4.34 20.21 -6.95
C LEU A 160 -3.06 20.85 -6.39
N ARG A 161 -1.88 20.35 -6.76
CA ARG A 161 -0.59 20.95 -6.37
C ARG A 161 -0.45 22.37 -6.91
N GLN A 162 -0.82 22.62 -8.17
CA GLN A 162 -0.76 23.95 -8.77
C GLN A 162 -1.73 24.91 -8.07
N LEU A 163 -2.95 24.46 -7.75
CA LEU A 163 -3.91 25.25 -6.97
C LEU A 163 -3.37 25.54 -5.56
N ALA A 164 -2.81 24.56 -4.87
CA ALA A 164 -2.21 24.76 -3.55
C ALA A 164 -1.06 25.79 -3.58
N VAL A 165 -0.19 25.74 -4.59
CA VAL A 165 0.88 26.73 -4.79
C VAL A 165 0.31 28.12 -5.11
N ARG A 166 -0.69 28.21 -5.99
CA ARG A 166 -1.36 29.47 -6.35
C ARG A 166 -2.05 30.10 -5.14
N LEU A 167 -2.77 29.32 -4.34
CA LEU A 167 -3.43 29.79 -3.10
C LEU A 167 -2.40 30.26 -2.07
N LYS A 168 -1.32 29.49 -1.87
CA LYS A 168 -0.21 29.88 -0.99
C LYS A 168 0.46 31.21 -1.42
N ASN A 169 0.58 31.43 -2.73
CA ASN A 169 1.21 32.64 -3.29
C ASN A 169 0.22 33.80 -3.50
N SER A 170 -1.09 33.56 -3.32
CA SER A 170 -2.11 34.60 -3.40
C SER A 170 -1.97 35.59 -2.25
N VAL A 171 -2.07 36.88 -2.56
CA VAL A 171 -2.01 38.01 -1.62
C VAL A 171 -3.00 37.83 -0.45
N MET A 172 -4.10 37.10 -0.68
CA MET A 172 -5.14 36.80 0.29
C MET A 172 -4.68 35.90 1.47
N PHE A 173 -3.72 35.01 1.28
CA PHE A 173 -3.22 34.11 2.35
C PHE A 173 -1.99 34.65 3.09
N LYS A 174 -1.33 35.70 2.57
CA LYS A 174 -0.22 36.37 3.28
C LYS A 174 -0.59 36.85 4.69
N PRO A 175 -1.73 37.53 4.93
CA PRO A 175 -2.11 37.95 6.29
C PRO A 175 -2.45 36.76 7.20
N PHE A 176 -3.02 35.68 6.65
CA PHE A 176 -3.37 34.47 7.42
C PHE A 176 -2.11 33.70 7.88
N VAL A 177 -1.11 33.55 6.99
CA VAL A 177 0.18 32.94 7.31
C VAL A 177 0.99 33.81 8.30
N ALA A 178 0.91 35.14 8.17
CA ALA A 178 1.52 36.07 9.14
C ALA A 178 0.86 35.94 10.52
N GLY A 179 -0.48 35.90 10.57
CA GLY A 179 -1.24 35.69 11.81
C GLY A 179 -0.90 34.36 12.51
N TYR A 180 -0.78 33.27 11.75
CA TYR A 180 -0.35 31.97 12.30
C TYR A 180 1.08 32.01 12.86
N ARG A 181 2.03 32.68 12.20
CA ARG A 181 3.40 32.84 12.72
C ARG A 181 3.43 33.63 14.03
N LEU A 182 2.65 34.71 14.11
CA LEU A 182 2.54 35.53 15.31
C LEU A 182 1.96 34.72 16.47
N PHE A 183 0.86 34.01 16.23
CA PHE A 183 0.23 33.13 17.22
C PHE A 183 1.16 31.99 17.69
N LYS A 184 1.90 31.36 16.78
CA LYS A 184 2.88 30.32 17.12
C LYS A 184 4.03 30.90 17.97
N SER A 185 4.49 32.11 17.66
CA SER A 185 5.56 32.77 18.41
C SER A 185 5.13 33.21 19.82
N SER A 186 3.85 33.58 20.01
CA SER A 186 3.32 33.93 21.33
C SER A 186 3.18 32.72 22.25
N ILE A 187 2.78 31.56 21.72
CA ILE A 187 2.72 30.31 22.50
C ILE A 187 4.13 29.84 22.92
N LEU A 188 5.13 29.95 22.04
CA LEU A 188 6.50 29.55 22.36
C LEU A 188 7.18 30.49 23.39
N LYS A 189 6.83 31.78 23.41
CA LYS A 189 7.32 32.71 24.45
C LYS A 189 6.73 32.42 25.83
N GLN A 190 5.48 31.95 25.89
CA GLN A 190 4.82 31.64 27.16
C GLN A 190 5.40 30.39 27.83
N HIS A 191 5.99 29.47 27.06
CA HIS A 191 6.60 28.24 27.57
C HIS A 191 8.07 28.39 28.01
N ASN A 192 8.77 29.46 27.62
CA ASN A 192 10.17 29.73 28.01
C ASN A 192 10.31 30.78 29.13
N SER A 193 9.21 31.12 29.80
CA SER A 193 9.15 32.13 30.88
C SER A 193 8.81 31.53 32.25
N HIS A 194 9.05 30.23 32.44
CA HIS A 194 8.96 29.52 33.73
C HIS A 194 10.20 28.66 33.93
#